data_AF-A0A7Y2T3I4-F1
#
_entry.id   AF-A0A7Y2T3I4-F1
#
_cell.length_a   1.000
_cell.length_b   1.000
_cell.length_c   1.000
_cell.angle_alpha   90.00
_cell.angle_beta   90.00
_cell.angle_gamma   90.00
#
_symmetry.space_group_name_H-M   'P 1'
#
loop_
_entity.id
_entity.type
_entity.pdbx_description
1 polymer ?
#
loop_
_entity_poly.entity_id
_entity_poly.type
_entity_poly.pdbx_seq_one_letter_code
_entity_poly.pdbx_strand_id
1 'polypeptide(L)'
;MKIEQIYTGCLAQGAYYIESEGEAAIIDPLREIEPYLRRAREDGAKIKYIFETHFHADFVSGHLTLSRETGAPIVYGPTANPSFE
;
A
#
# COMPACT_ATOMS: atom_id res chain seq x y z
N MET A 1 4.31 6.12 16.18
CA MET A 1 3.16 5.80 15.32
C MET A 1 2.74 7.03 14.55
N LYS A 2 2.74 6.94 13.23
CA LYS A 2 2.36 7.98 12.27
C LYS A 2 1.32 7.40 11.31
N ILE A 3 0.29 8.19 10.98
CA ILE A 3 -0.75 7.82 10.01
C ILE A 3 -0.86 8.97 9.02
N GLU A 4 -0.75 8.67 7.74
CA GLU A 4 -0.90 9.64 6.66
C GLU A 4 -1.89 9.09 5.62
N GLN A 5 -2.88 9.90 5.27
CA GLN A 5 -3.74 9.65 4.12
C GLN A 5 -3.11 10.28 2.88
N ILE A 6 -2.96 9.48 1.83
CA ILE A 6 -2.53 9.93 0.50
C ILE A 6 -3.77 9.89 -0.39
N TYR A 7 -4.37 11.06 -0.61
CA TYR A 7 -5.65 11.20 -1.31
C TYR A 7 -5.46 11.66 -2.75
N THR A 8 -6.01 10.90 -3.70
CA THR A 8 -6.01 11.26 -5.13
C THR A 8 -7.38 11.79 -5.53
N GLY A 9 -7.46 13.12 -5.62
CA GLY A 9 -8.72 13.85 -5.80
C GLY A 9 -9.49 13.48 -7.07
N CYS A 10 -8.82 13.22 -8.20
CA CYS A 10 -9.49 12.85 -9.45
C CYS A 10 -10.18 11.48 -9.42
N LEU A 11 -9.75 10.59 -8.53
CA LEU A 11 -10.34 9.26 -8.31
C LEU A 11 -11.21 9.21 -7.06
N ALA A 12 -11.20 10.26 -6.24
CA ALA A 12 -11.74 10.25 -4.89
C ALA A 12 -11.22 9.06 -4.04
N GLN A 13 -9.98 8.66 -4.28
CA GLN A 13 -9.34 7.48 -3.69
C GLN A 13 -8.43 7.89 -2.54
N GLY A 14 -8.52 7.17 -1.42
CA GLY A 14 -7.61 7.33 -0.28
C GLY A 14 -6.77 6.09 -0.06
N ALA A 15 -5.46 6.22 -0.23
CA ALA A 15 -4.48 5.26 0.26
C ALA A 15 -3.96 5.71 1.64
N TYR A 16 -3.42 4.78 2.42
CA TYR A 16 -2.84 5.11 3.73
C TYR A 16 -1.43 4.58 3.88
N TYR A 17 -0.57 5.42 4.46
CA TYR A 17 0.75 5.05 4.97
C TYR A 17 0.68 5.08 6.50
N ILE A 18 0.97 3.96 7.14
CA ILE A 18 0.97 3.82 8.60
C ILE A 18 2.35 3.35 9.02
N GLU A 19 3.06 4.13 9.84
CA GLU A 19 4.37 3.78 10.36
C GLU A 19 4.34 3.63 11.88
N SER A 20 5.07 2.66 12.40
CA SER A 20 5.41 2.57 13.81
C SER A 20 6.74 1.83 14.00
N GLU A 21 7.65 2.43 14.75
CA GLU A 21 8.91 1.82 15.19
C GLU A 21 9.78 1.32 14.02
N GLY A 22 9.81 2.05 12.91
CA GLY A 22 10.61 1.68 11.73
C GLY A 22 9.98 0.60 10.86
N GLU A 23 8.73 0.23 11.11
CA GLU A 23 7.93 -0.61 10.23
C GLU A 23 6.75 0.18 9.65
N ALA A 24 6.43 -0.06 8.39
CA ALA A 24 5.32 0.59 7.71
C ALA A 24 4.34 -0.41 7.08
N ALA A 25 3.06 -0.06 7.11
CA ALA A 25 1.99 -0.72 6.38
C ALA A 25 1.38 0.27 5.38
N ILE A 26 1.14 -0.21 4.16
CA ILE A 26 0.44 0.55 3.12
C ILE A 26 -0.95 -0.06 2.92
N ILE A 27 -1.99 0.77 2.84
CA ILE A 27 -3.37 0.34 2.59
C ILE A 27 -3.83 0.91 1.25
N ASP A 28 -4.36 0.05 0.39
CA ASP A 28 -4.92 0.35 -0.94
C ASP A 28 -3.99 1.23 -1.81
N PRO A 29 -2.74 0.81 -2.07
CA PRO A 29 -1.80 1.59 -2.85
C PRO A 29 -2.29 1.84 -4.28
N LEU A 30 -2.12 3.07 -4.77
CA LEU A 30 -2.29 3.40 -6.17
C LEU A 30 -1.20 2.77 -7.03
N ARG A 31 -1.42 2.74 -8.34
CA ARG A 31 -0.46 2.20 -9.32
C ARG A 31 0.93 2.83 -9.21
N GLU A 32 0.99 4.12 -8.92
CA GLU A 32 2.24 4.84 -8.69
C GLU A 32 2.71 4.62 -7.25
N ILE A 33 3.81 3.86 -7.09
CA ILE A 33 4.25 3.39 -5.78
C ILE A 33 5.33 4.26 -5.11
N GLU A 34 5.93 5.19 -5.87
CA GLU A 34 7.03 6.03 -5.39
C GLU A 34 6.68 6.89 -4.17
N PRO A 35 5.45 7.44 -4.01
CA PRO A 35 5.07 8.17 -2.81
C PRO A 35 5.26 7.34 -1.52
N TYR A 36 4.93 6.04 -1.57
CA TYR A 36 5.05 5.14 -0.42
C TYR A 36 6.53 4.80 -0.12
N LEU A 37 7.31 4.48 -1.17
CA LEU A 37 8.73 4.18 -1.03
C LEU A 37 9.50 5.38 -0.48
N ARG A 38 9.23 6.57 -1.00
CA ARG A 38 9.84 7.81 -0.52
C ARG A 38 9.50 8.06 0.94
N ARG A 39 8.23 7.90 1.33
CA ARG A 39 7.82 8.11 2.72
C ARG A 39 8.51 7.13 3.67
N ALA A 40 8.57 5.86 3.30
CA ALA A 40 9.28 4.85 4.07
C ALA A 40 10.78 5.19 4.22
N ARG A 41 11.45 5.65 3.15
CA ARG A 41 12.85 6.11 3.23
C ARG A 41 13.04 7.33 4.14
N GLU A 42 12.15 8.32 4.05
CA GLU A 42 12.19 9.53 4.88
C GLU A 42 12.02 9.22 6.38
N ASP A 43 11.16 8.26 6.71
CA ASP A 43 10.91 7.83 8.08
C ASP A 43 11.91 6.75 8.56
N GLY A 44 12.84 6.31 7.70
CA GLY A 44 13.76 5.20 8.02
C GLY A 44 13.04 3.87 8.25
N ALA A 45 11.86 3.70 7.67
CA ALA A 45 10.98 2.56 7.89
C ALA A 45 11.06 1.52 6.77
N LYS A 46 10.83 0.26 7.12
CA LYS A 46 10.65 -0.84 6.17
C LYS A 46 9.17 -1.10 5.95
N ILE A 47 8.71 -1.05 4.70
CA ILE A 47 7.36 -1.50 4.34
C ILE A 47 7.30 -3.01 4.58
N LYS A 48 6.47 -3.42 5.53
CA LYS A 48 6.35 -4.82 5.99
C LYS A 48 5.06 -5.47 5.51
N TYR A 49 4.02 -4.68 5.27
CA TYR A 49 2.73 -5.18 4.82
C TYR A 49 2.09 -4.24 3.81
N ILE A 50 1.41 -4.82 2.84
CA ILE A 50 0.54 -4.12 1.90
C ILE A 50 -0.85 -4.70 2.06
N PHE A 51 -1.83 -3.89 2.43
CA PHE A 51 -3.20 -4.32 2.62
C PHE A 51 -4.06 -3.88 1.45
N GLU A 52 -4.87 -4.80 0.95
CA GLU A 52 -5.94 -4.53 0.01
C GLU A 52 -7.27 -4.74 0.73
N THR A 53 -8.06 -3.69 0.86
CA THR A 53 -9.37 -3.76 1.52
C THR A 53 -10.36 -4.57 0.68
N HIS A 54 -10.26 -4.45 -0.65
CA HIS A 54 -11.06 -5.17 -1.65
C HIS A 54 -10.36 -5.13 -3.01
N PHE A 55 -10.89 -5.86 -3.99
CA PHE A 55 -10.47 -5.69 -5.37
C PHE A 55 -11.14 -4.46 -5.97
N HIS A 56 -10.34 -3.44 -6.25
CA HIS A 56 -10.80 -2.16 -6.78
C HIS A 56 -11.37 -2.30 -8.19
N ALA A 57 -12.46 -1.58 -8.46
CA ALA A 57 -13.16 -1.58 -9.75
C ALA A 57 -12.96 -0.28 -10.55
N ASP A 58 -12.36 0.71 -9.91
CA ASP A 58 -12.31 2.12 -10.28
C ASP A 58 -10.87 2.62 -10.47
N PHE A 59 -9.87 1.91 -9.93
CA PHE A 59 -8.46 2.16 -10.21
C PHE A 59 -7.63 0.88 -10.22
N VAL A 60 -6.43 0.98 -10.82
CA VAL A 60 -5.45 -0.11 -10.79
C VAL A 60 -4.58 0.05 -9.55
N SER A 61 -4.64 -0.91 -8.64
CA SER A 61 -3.77 -0.91 -7.48
C SER A 61 -2.29 -1.20 -7.83
N GLY A 62 -1.40 -0.61 -7.05
CA GLY A 62 0.05 -0.82 -7.10
C GLY A 62 0.55 -1.97 -6.24
N HIS A 63 -0.31 -2.72 -5.54
CA HIS A 63 0.11 -3.72 -4.54
C HIS A 63 1.12 -4.74 -5.06
N LEU A 64 0.93 -5.27 -6.28
CA LEU A 64 1.86 -6.24 -6.87
C LEU A 64 3.25 -5.63 -7.13
N THR A 65 3.29 -4.42 -7.68
CA THR A 65 4.55 -3.73 -7.95
C THR A 65 5.25 -3.38 -6.64
N LEU A 66 4.51 -2.82 -5.67
CA LEU A 66 5.06 -2.44 -4.39
C LEU A 66 5.58 -3.67 -3.60
N SER A 67 4.86 -4.80 -3.67
CA SER A 67 5.29 -6.06 -3.06
C SER A 67 6.61 -6.55 -3.67
N ARG A 68 6.74 -6.54 -5.00
CA ARG A 68 7.97 -6.93 -5.69
C ARG A 68 9.17 -6.06 -5.32
N GLU A 69 8.99 -4.75 -5.23
CA GLU A 69 10.07 -3.81 -4.91
C GLU A 69 10.50 -3.86 -3.45
N THR A 70 9.57 -4.14 -2.52
CA THR A 70 9.84 -4.09 -1.07
C THR A 70 10.07 -5.46 -0.44
N GLY A 71 9.64 -6.53 -1.11
CA GLY A 71 9.51 -7.87 -0.54
C GLY A 71 8.39 -7.99 0.51
N ALA A 72 7.53 -6.98 0.66
CA ALA A 72 6.43 -7.02 1.60
C ALA A 72 5.30 -7.94 1.10
N PRO A 73 4.78 -8.87 1.92
CA PRO A 73 3.60 -9.64 1.57
C PRO A 73 2.36 -8.74 1.40
N ILE A 74 1.50 -9.15 0.50
CA ILE A 74 0.17 -8.55 0.32
C ILE A 74 -0.82 -9.31 1.19
N VAL A 75 -1.64 -8.57 1.94
CA VAL A 75 -2.64 -9.08 2.84
C VAL A 75 -4.01 -8.73 2.28
N TYR A 76 -4.77 -9.77 1.96
CA TYR A 76 -6.14 -9.68 1.48
C TYR A 76 -7.14 -10.12 2.56
N GLY A 77 -8.42 -9.91 2.30
CA GLY A 77 -9.49 -10.53 3.09
C GLY A 77 -9.43 -12.06 3.04
N PRO A 78 -9.93 -12.77 4.07
CA PRO A 78 -9.78 -14.23 4.23
C PRO A 78 -10.47 -15.06 3.14
N THR A 79 -11.39 -14.46 2.37
CA THR A 79 -12.11 -15.11 1.27
C THR A 79 -11.63 -14.65 -0.12
N ALA A 80 -10.53 -13.89 -0.18
CA ALA A 80 -9.97 -13.43 -1.45
C ALA A 80 -9.42 -14.61 -2.25
N ASN A 81 -9.69 -14.61 -3.55
CA ASN A 81 -9.19 -15.59 -4.50
C ASN A 81 -8.60 -14.86 -5.73
N PRO A 82 -7.45 -14.18 -5.58
CA PRO A 82 -6.82 -13.48 -6.68
C PRO A 82 -6.33 -14.47 -7.76
N SER A 83 -6.32 -14.03 -9.01
CA SER A 83 -5.75 -14.80 -10.13
C SER A 83 -4.24 -14.58 -10.31
N PHE A 84 -3.59 -13.96 -9.34
CA PHE A 84 -2.20 -13.53 -9.35
C PHE A 84 -1.55 -13.80 -8.01
N GLU A 85 -0.21 -13.87 -8.04
CA GLU A 85 0.67 -14.03 -6.88
C GLU A 85 1.40 -12.72 -6.56
#